data_AF-A0A2U2HN58-F1
#
_entry.id   AF-A0A2U2HN58-F1
#
_cell.length_a   1.000
_cell.length_b   1.000
_cell.length_c   1.000
_cell.angle_alpha   90.00
_cell.angle_beta   90.00
_cell.angle_gamma   90.00
#
_symmetry.space_group_name_H-M   'P 1'
#
loop_
_entity.id
_entity.type
_entity.pdbx_description
1 polymer ?
#
loop_
_entity_poly.entity_id
_entity_poly.type
_entity_poly.pdbx_seq_one_letter_code
_entity_poly.pdbx_strand_id
1 'polypeptide(L)'
;MELASEQHEDKKWLAESFGAITYAQRVGTSRVFFVTRRNLNKPGAPWQFDHKISLHDPNKHGQIEVYVLKDKRVGGVRYLG
;
A
#
# COMPACT_ATOMS: atom_id res chain seq x y z
N MET A 1 -9.42 -4.18 1.20
CA MET A 1 -9.86 -4.87 -0.03
C MET A 1 -11.03 -4.11 -0.65
N GLU A 2 -12.08 -3.86 0.13
CA GLU A 2 -13.31 -3.16 -0.30
C GLU A 2 -13.06 -1.76 -0.91
N LEU A 3 -12.43 -0.84 -0.17
CA LEU A 3 -12.16 0.53 -0.65
C LEU A 3 -11.33 0.62 -1.94
N ALA A 4 -10.38 -0.30 -2.15
CA ALA A 4 -9.54 -0.31 -3.34
C ALA A 4 -10.34 -0.72 -4.58
N SER A 5 -11.22 -1.72 -4.44
CA SER A 5 -12.12 -2.16 -5.52
C SER A 5 -13.20 -1.12 -5.82
N GLU A 6 -13.74 -0.46 -4.80
CA GLU A 6 -14.80 0.55 -4.94
C GLU A 6 -14.33 1.83 -5.61
N GLN A 7 -13.11 2.30 -5.27
CA GLN A 7 -12.61 3.61 -5.73
C GLN A 7 -11.73 3.51 -6.98
N HIS A 8 -11.20 2.31 -7.27
CA HIS A 8 -10.32 2.06 -8.41
C HIS A 8 -10.70 0.73 -9.08
N GLU A 9 -11.94 0.62 -9.56
CA GLU A 9 -12.44 -0.56 -10.26
C GLU A 9 -11.60 -0.91 -11.52
N ASP A 10 -10.99 0.10 -12.14
CA ASP A 10 -10.05 -0.02 -13.26
C ASP A 10 -8.72 -0.70 -12.87
N LYS A 11 -8.43 -0.81 -11.57
CA LYS A 11 -7.17 -1.35 -11.02
C LYS A 11 -7.42 -2.63 -10.22
N LYS A 12 -8.01 -3.65 -10.86
CA LYS A 12 -8.21 -4.99 -10.26
C LYS A 12 -6.95 -5.54 -9.56
N TRP A 13 -5.78 -5.31 -10.15
CA TRP A 13 -4.48 -5.68 -9.59
C TRP A 13 -4.23 -5.12 -8.18
N LEU A 14 -4.82 -3.98 -7.81
CA LEU A 14 -4.63 -3.33 -6.53
C LEU A 14 -5.31 -4.15 -5.42
N ALA A 15 -6.56 -4.56 -5.65
CA ALA A 15 -7.31 -5.40 -4.72
C ALA A 15 -6.67 -6.79 -4.57
N GLU A 16 -6.24 -7.39 -5.68
CA GLU A 16 -5.49 -8.66 -5.69
C GLU A 16 -4.18 -8.54 -4.91
N SER A 17 -3.43 -7.45 -5.12
CA SER A 17 -2.19 -7.19 -4.40
C SER A 17 -2.40 -7.05 -2.90
N PHE A 18 -3.50 -6.41 -2.46
CA PHE A 18 -3.87 -6.39 -1.05
C PHE A 18 -4.20 -7.79 -0.50
N GLY A 19 -4.81 -8.67 -1.31
CA GLY A 19 -5.10 -10.07 -0.94
C GLY A 19 -3.87 -10.96 -0.86
N ALA A 20 -2.81 -10.64 -1.61
CA ALA A 20 -1.55 -11.38 -1.60
C ALA A 20 -0.59 -10.97 -0.46
N ILE A 21 -0.98 -10.02 0.40
CA ILE A 21 -0.14 -9.55 1.52
C ILE A 21 -0.01 -10.67 2.57
N THR A 22 1.22 -11.12 2.82
CA THR A 22 1.55 -12.11 3.86
C THR A 22 2.40 -11.53 4.99
N TYR A 23 2.85 -10.28 4.86
CA TYR A 23 3.69 -9.59 5.83
C TYR A 23 3.13 -8.19 6.11
N ALA A 24 3.14 -7.79 7.38
CA ALA A 24 2.78 -6.44 7.78
C ALA A 24 3.64 -5.98 8.96
N GLN A 25 4.21 -4.78 8.85
CA GLN A 25 4.98 -4.15 9.91
C GLN A 25 4.48 -2.73 10.14
N ARG A 26 3.91 -2.48 11.31
CA ARG A 26 3.53 -1.14 11.75
C ARG A 26 4.77 -0.37 12.21
N VAL A 27 4.89 0.89 11.79
CA VAL A 27 5.98 1.80 12.15
C VAL A 27 5.38 3.11 12.66
N GLY A 28 5.47 3.32 13.97
CA GLY A 28 4.78 4.41 14.64
C GLY A 28 3.26 4.24 14.60
N THR A 29 2.51 5.34 14.63
CA THR A 29 1.05 5.31 14.73
C THR A 29 0.35 5.22 13.38
N SER A 30 0.95 5.76 12.31
CA SER A 30 0.24 6.01 11.05
C SER A 30 0.75 5.23 9.84
N ARG A 31 1.81 4.43 9.95
CA ARG A 31 2.40 3.72 8.80
C ARG A 31 2.41 2.21 8.99
N VAL A 32 2.04 1.50 7.94
CA VAL A 32 2.12 0.04 7.86
C VAL A 32 2.83 -0.33 6.56
N PHE A 33 3.85 -1.17 6.67
CA PHE A 33 4.62 -1.66 5.52
C PHE A 33 4.28 -3.12 5.27
N PHE A 34 4.05 -3.48 4.01
CA PHE A 34 3.70 -4.85 3.61
C PHE A 34 4.85 -5.61 2.94
N VAL A 35 5.99 -4.94 2.75
CA VAL A 35 7.25 -5.56 2.37
C VAL A 35 8.33 -5.20 3.39
N THR A 36 9.37 -6.03 3.47
CA THR A 36 10.54 -5.69 4.28
C THR A 36 11.21 -4.43 3.74
N ARG A 37 11.65 -3.58 4.66
CA ARG A 37 12.31 -2.31 4.37
C ARG A 37 13.84 -2.41 4.27
N ARG A 38 14.38 -3.63 4.17
CA ARG A 38 15.82 -3.83 4.03
C ARG A 38 16.30 -3.31 2.68
N ASN A 39 17.43 -2.60 2.67
CA ASN A 39 18.10 -2.13 1.45
C ASN A 39 17.20 -1.29 0.52
N LEU A 40 16.40 -0.38 1.08
CA LEU A 40 15.47 0.48 0.32
C LEU A 40 16.09 1.00 -0.98
N ASN A 41 15.35 0.88 -2.09
CA ASN A 41 15.71 1.40 -3.40
C ASN A 41 17.02 0.87 -4.02
N LYS A 42 17.66 -0.16 -3.43
CA LYS A 42 18.67 -0.93 -4.17
C LYS A 42 17.98 -1.81 -5.21
N PRO A 43 18.60 -2.05 -6.38
CA PRO A 43 18.11 -3.04 -7.33
C PRO A 43 17.88 -4.38 -6.65
N GLY A 44 16.71 -5.00 -6.88
CA GLY A 44 16.33 -6.27 -6.26
C GLY A 44 15.82 -6.16 -4.81
N ALA A 45 15.79 -4.97 -4.21
CA ALA A 45 15.16 -4.80 -2.90
C ALA A 45 13.63 -5.03 -3.01
N PRO A 46 13.00 -5.57 -1.95
CA PRO A 46 11.54 -5.69 -1.92
C PRO A 46 10.82 -4.34 -1.96
N TRP A 47 11.45 -3.29 -1.44
CA TRP A 47 10.97 -1.92 -1.56
C TRP A 47 11.59 -1.23 -2.78
N GLN A 48 10.82 -1.19 -3.86
CA GLN A 48 11.11 -0.41 -5.07
C GLN A 48 9.91 0.49 -5.37
N PHE A 49 9.91 1.67 -4.76
CA PHE A 49 8.81 2.63 -4.89
C PHE A 49 8.59 3.06 -6.35
N ASP A 50 7.32 3.23 -6.71
CA ASP A 50 6.89 3.76 -8.00
C ASP A 50 6.06 5.04 -7.83
N HIS A 51 4.83 4.92 -7.31
CA HIS A 51 3.93 6.05 -7.08
C HIS A 51 3.01 5.80 -5.87
N LYS A 52 2.14 6.77 -5.58
CA LYS A 52 1.12 6.65 -4.54
C LYS A 52 -0.27 6.64 -5.13
N ILE A 53 -1.17 5.88 -4.51
CA ILE A 53 -2.61 5.94 -4.76
C ILE A 53 -3.28 6.45 -3.49
N SER A 54 -4.18 7.42 -3.63
CA SER A 54 -5.01 7.88 -2.52
C SER A 54 -6.30 7.06 -2.45
N LEU A 55 -6.62 6.58 -1.26
CA LEU A 55 -7.93 6.03 -0.92
C LEU A 55 -8.56 6.91 0.15
N HIS A 56 -9.88 6.98 0.18
CA HIS A 56 -10.63 7.70 1.19
C HIS A 56 -11.57 6.77 1.94
N ASP A 57 -11.38 6.64 3.26
CA ASP A 57 -12.30 5.95 4.17
C ASP A 57 -13.02 6.99 5.03
N PRO A 58 -14.17 7.51 4.58
CA PRO A 58 -14.88 8.58 5.29
C PRO A 58 -15.37 8.15 6.69
N ASN A 59 -15.47 6.84 6.95
CA ASN A 59 -16.11 6.31 8.16
C ASN A 59 -15.12 5.89 9.25
N LYS A 60 -13.84 5.67 8.93
CA LYS A 60 -12.85 5.18 9.90
C LYS A 60 -11.54 5.92 9.93
N HIS A 61 -10.90 6.07 8.75
CA HIS A 61 -9.48 6.36 8.68
C HIS A 61 -9.16 7.65 7.91
N GLY A 62 -10.18 8.34 7.40
CA GLY A 62 -10.00 9.53 6.58
C GLY A 62 -9.22 9.22 5.31
N GLN A 63 -8.18 9.99 5.02
CA GLN A 63 -7.36 9.77 3.83
C GLN A 63 -6.25 8.74 4.09
N ILE A 64 -6.09 7.80 3.15
CA ILE A 64 -5.08 6.74 3.19
C ILE A 64 -4.21 6.87 1.94
N GLU A 65 -2.90 7.03 2.11
CA GLU A 65 -1.95 6.87 1.01
C GLU A 65 -1.52 5.41 0.90
N VAL A 66 -1.62 4.83 -0.29
CA VAL A 66 -1.11 3.52 -0.64
C VAL A 66 0.20 3.68 -1.41
N TYR A 67 1.28 3.07 -0.93
CA TYR A 67 2.56 3.05 -1.63
C TYR A 67 2.58 1.90 -2.65
N VAL A 68 2.65 2.23 -3.94
CA VAL A 68 2.75 1.27 -5.04
C VAL A 68 4.21 1.08 -5.41
N LEU A 69 4.58 -0.18 -5.64
CA LEU A 69 5.92 -0.59 -6.05
C LEU A 69 5.99 -0.84 -7.57
N LYS A 70 7.19 -0.83 -8.14
CA LYS A 70 7.43 -0.94 -9.60
C LYS A 70 6.88 -2.21 -10.25
N ASP A 71 6.61 -3.26 -9.48
CA ASP A 71 6.04 -4.53 -9.91
C ASP A 71 4.53 -4.63 -9.65
N LYS A 72 3.86 -3.49 -9.46
CA LYS A 72 2.43 -3.39 -9.11
C LYS A 72 2.06 -4.04 -7.78
N ARG A 73 3.01 -4.29 -6.88
CA ARG A 73 2.69 -4.68 -5.50
C ARG A 73 2.41 -3.47 -4.62
N VAL A 74 1.65 -3.70 -3.56
CA VAL A 74 1.47 -2.70 -2.49
C VAL A 74 2.61 -2.83 -1.49
N GLY A 75 3.41 -1.77 -1.36
CA GLY A 75 4.54 -1.73 -0.43
C GLY A 75 4.13 -1.35 1.00
N GLY A 76 3.02 -0.63 1.16
CA GLY A 76 2.52 -0.20 2.46
C GLY A 76 1.41 0.83 2.34
N VAL A 77 0.91 1.26 3.49
CA VAL A 77 -0.07 2.35 3.62
C VAL A 77 0.37 3.36 4.67
N ARG A 78 -0.09 4.60 4.50
CA ARG A 78 -0.02 5.66 5.50
C ARG A 78 -1.41 6.25 5.72
N TYR A 79 -1.84 6.25 6.97
CA TYR A 79 -3.05 6.93 7.43
C TYR A 79 -2.74 8.41 7.67
N LEU A 80 -3.59 9.30 7.19
CA LEU A 80 -3.44 10.75 7.32
C LEU A 80 -4.46 11.38 8.29
N GLY A 81 -5.46 10.61 8.76
CA GLY A 81 -6.42 10.98 9.80
C GLY A 81 -6.14 10.29 11.13
#